data_AF-A0A2V8ST97-F1
#
_entry.id   AF-A0A2V8ST97-F1
#
_cell.length_a   1.000
_cell.length_b   1.000
_cell.length_c   1.000
_cell.angle_alpha   90.00
_cell.angle_beta   90.00
_cell.angle_gamma   90.00
#
_symmetry.space_group_name_H-M   'P 1'
#
loop_
_entity.id
_entity.type
_entity.pdbx_description
1 polymer ?
#
loop_
_entity_poly.entity_id
_entity_poly.type
_entity_poly.pdbx_seq_one_letter_code
_entity_poly.pdbx_strand_id
1 'polypeptide(L)'
;MADTAKITLNVFDGTRRPVGPDLDILVTIRDGNQQQLHRDSHKGPSINFDVPFFNNFGDNYTVIAFANKYSQAGFTPVHVSPQTPQVVDLMLLPKKASFDFSDAEWGKLSKSHQKLIEILSQGASVADAKKRYADLTDTQPAALACFLNLTTAMTAIHLPDGTPLDYLKGLRWDGNSIKQDRFFAYCDKRLVDQVKLAVTQHTFEPSPGFEMFHKGATSSYKEIQFGEGNVQLTFHENDPVDDIGGVPCTVVEADIDYYRDILAHGLLEVIPNHFAGPTNPKVAYVLRWIAGRRAGVPPFDPPYVIA
;
A
#
# COMPACT_ATOMS: atom_id res chain seq x y z
N MET A 1 -15.13 12.77 -36.66
CA MET A 1 -15.49 11.75 -35.65
C MET A 1 -14.35 11.75 -34.66
N ALA A 2 -14.63 11.76 -33.34
CA ALA A 2 -13.55 11.55 -32.38
C ALA A 2 -13.02 10.13 -32.58
N ASP A 3 -11.71 9.95 -32.53
CA ASP A 3 -11.11 8.63 -32.47
C ASP A 3 -11.54 7.96 -31.15
N THR A 4 -11.50 6.64 -31.08
CA THR A 4 -11.86 5.88 -29.87
C THR A 4 -10.64 5.20 -29.29
N ALA A 5 -10.61 5.13 -27.96
CA ALA A 5 -9.67 4.34 -27.19
C ALA A 5 -10.42 3.29 -26.36
N LYS A 6 -9.69 2.31 -25.82
CA LYS A 6 -10.27 1.18 -25.09
C LYS A 6 -9.82 1.14 -23.64
N ILE A 7 -10.76 0.90 -22.74
CA ILE A 7 -10.51 0.59 -21.34
C ILE A 7 -11.11 -0.79 -21.04
N THR A 8 -10.28 -1.71 -20.55
CA THR A 8 -10.72 -2.98 -19.94
C THR A 8 -10.64 -2.82 -18.43
N LEU A 9 -11.79 -2.80 -17.76
CA LEU A 9 -11.88 -2.84 -16.30
C LEU A 9 -11.92 -4.30 -15.86
N ASN A 10 -11.00 -4.70 -14.97
CA ASN A 10 -11.08 -5.94 -14.23
C ASN A 10 -11.38 -5.67 -12.75
N VAL A 11 -12.25 -6.47 -12.14
CA VAL A 11 -12.66 -6.31 -10.75
C VAL A 11 -12.29 -7.55 -9.94
N PHE A 12 -11.59 -7.33 -8.84
CA PHE A 12 -11.06 -8.34 -7.94
C PHE A 12 -11.66 -8.19 -6.53
N ASP A 13 -11.61 -9.27 -5.75
CA ASP A 13 -11.94 -9.27 -4.33
C ASP A 13 -10.69 -9.13 -3.45
N GLY A 14 -10.88 -9.07 -2.13
CA GLY A 14 -9.79 -8.94 -1.16
C GLY A 14 -8.86 -10.14 -1.07
N THR A 15 -9.18 -11.26 -1.72
CA THR A 15 -8.30 -12.43 -1.91
C THR A 15 -7.45 -12.32 -3.17
N ARG A 16 -7.50 -11.17 -3.86
CA ARG A 16 -6.79 -10.88 -5.11
C ARG A 16 -7.23 -11.80 -6.25
N ARG A 17 -8.46 -12.32 -6.19
CA ARG A 17 -9.09 -13.12 -7.24
C ARG A 17 -10.17 -12.33 -7.95
N PRO A 18 -10.45 -12.61 -9.24
CA PRO A 18 -11.57 -12.00 -9.94
C PRO A 18 -12.88 -12.22 -9.18
N VAL A 19 -13.74 -11.19 -9.11
CA VAL A 19 -15.05 -11.32 -8.46
C VAL A 19 -15.94 -12.35 -9.18
N GLY A 20 -16.94 -12.87 -8.47
CA GLY A 20 -17.89 -13.82 -9.04
C GLY A 20 -18.67 -13.25 -10.23
N PRO A 21 -19.07 -14.09 -11.20
CA PRO A 21 -19.71 -13.64 -12.44
C PRO A 21 -21.06 -12.93 -12.23
N ASP A 22 -21.72 -13.20 -11.10
CA ASP A 22 -23.04 -12.66 -10.77
C ASP A 22 -23.00 -11.36 -9.94
N LEU A 23 -21.81 -10.87 -9.57
CA LEU A 23 -21.69 -9.61 -8.83
C LEU A 23 -22.15 -8.45 -9.74
N ASP A 24 -23.17 -7.72 -9.29
CA ASP A 24 -23.63 -6.50 -9.95
C ASP A 24 -22.73 -5.32 -9.56
N ILE A 25 -22.05 -4.77 -10.56
CA ILE A 25 -21.07 -3.70 -10.40
C ILE A 25 -21.55 -2.48 -11.16
N LEU A 26 -21.85 -1.41 -10.43
CA LEU A 26 -22.04 -0.09 -11.02
C LEU A 26 -20.68 0.47 -11.39
N VAL A 27 -20.45 0.68 -12.69
CA VAL A 27 -19.23 1.32 -13.21
C VAL A 27 -19.53 2.75 -13.59
N THR A 28 -18.70 3.69 -13.12
CA THR A 28 -18.73 5.10 -13.53
C THR A 28 -17.42 5.46 -14.22
N ILE A 29 -17.50 6.08 -15.40
CA ILE A 29 -16.33 6.59 -16.14
C ILE A 29 -16.50 8.08 -16.38
N ARG A 30 -15.48 8.85 -16.00
CA ARG A 30 -15.37 10.28 -16.26
C ARG A 30 -14.12 10.58 -17.10
N ASP A 31 -14.21 11.55 -17.99
CA ASP A 31 -13.04 12.05 -18.73
C ASP A 31 -12.19 12.99 -17.86
N GLY A 32 -11.07 13.48 -18.41
CA GLY A 32 -10.20 14.44 -17.73
C GLY A 32 -10.83 15.80 -17.45
N ASN A 33 -11.98 16.11 -18.07
CA ASN A 33 -12.81 17.29 -17.77
C ASN A 33 -13.85 17.02 -16.67
N GLN A 34 -13.83 15.84 -16.04
CA GLN A 34 -14.81 15.36 -15.07
C GLN A 34 -16.22 15.16 -15.65
N GLN A 35 -16.38 15.11 -16.97
CA GLN A 35 -17.65 14.77 -17.59
C GLN A 35 -17.92 13.28 -17.45
N GLN A 36 -19.08 12.91 -16.89
CA GLN A 36 -19.51 11.52 -16.81
C GLN A 36 -19.93 11.02 -18.19
N LEU A 37 -19.15 10.10 -18.74
CA LEU A 37 -19.40 9.50 -20.05
C LEU A 37 -20.10 8.14 -19.94
N HIS A 38 -19.91 7.44 -18.82
CA HIS A 38 -20.58 6.17 -18.56
C HIS A 38 -21.01 6.09 -17.09
N ARG A 39 -22.21 5.55 -16.86
CA ARG A 39 -22.68 5.13 -15.52
C ARG A 39 -23.78 4.08 -15.64
N ASP A 40 -23.42 2.81 -15.52
CA ASP A 40 -24.38 1.70 -15.61
C ASP A 40 -23.89 0.46 -14.85
N SER A 41 -24.81 -0.46 -14.58
CA SER A 41 -24.55 -1.75 -13.94
C SER A 41 -24.05 -2.79 -14.94
N HIS A 42 -23.05 -3.56 -14.52
CA HIS A 42 -22.43 -4.64 -15.29
C HIS A 42 -22.28 -5.88 -14.42
N LYS A 43 -22.20 -7.04 -15.08
CA LYS A 43 -21.90 -8.32 -14.45
C LYS A 43 -20.57 -8.86 -14.94
N GLY A 44 -19.96 -9.69 -14.10
CA GLY A 44 -18.71 -10.34 -14.43
C GLY A 44 -17.48 -9.55 -14.01
N PRO A 45 -16.32 -10.23 -13.94
CA PRO A 45 -15.09 -9.63 -13.43
C PRO A 45 -14.35 -8.77 -14.46
N SER A 46 -14.74 -8.75 -15.73
CA SER A 46 -14.04 -8.01 -16.78
C SER A 46 -15.03 -7.35 -17.73
N ILE A 47 -14.88 -6.03 -17.92
CA ILE A 47 -15.82 -5.19 -18.65
C ILE A 47 -15.02 -4.29 -19.60
N ASN A 48 -15.41 -4.26 -20.87
CA ASN A 48 -14.74 -3.46 -21.90
C ASN A 48 -15.56 -2.21 -22.22
N PHE A 49 -14.86 -1.09 -22.38
CA PHE A 49 -15.44 0.20 -22.73
C PHE A 49 -14.69 0.81 -23.91
N ASP A 50 -15.43 1.34 -24.88
CA ASP A 50 -14.92 2.28 -25.86
C ASP A 50 -15.15 3.70 -25.33
N VAL A 51 -14.09 4.50 -25.26
CA VAL A 51 -14.14 5.89 -24.80
C VAL A 51 -13.65 6.83 -25.91
N PRO A 52 -14.15 8.08 -25.97
CA PRO A 52 -13.61 9.08 -26.87
C PRO A 52 -12.10 9.33 -26.65
N PHE A 53 -11.41 9.77 -27.69
CA PHE A 53 -10.02 10.22 -27.61
C PHE A 53 -9.87 11.59 -28.27
N PHE A 54 -9.20 12.52 -27.58
CA PHE A 54 -9.09 13.93 -27.96
C PHE A 54 -7.64 14.42 -28.13
N ASN A 55 -6.65 13.58 -27.80
CA ASN A 55 -5.23 13.90 -27.74
C ASN A 55 -4.90 15.12 -26.85
N ASN A 56 -5.51 15.19 -25.66
CA ASN A 56 -5.30 16.26 -24.68
C ASN A 56 -5.55 15.76 -23.24
N PHE A 57 -5.61 16.68 -22.26
CA PHE A 57 -5.80 16.30 -20.86
C PHE A 57 -7.13 15.57 -20.58
N GLY A 58 -8.13 15.71 -21.46
CA GLY A 58 -9.40 14.98 -21.41
C GLY A 58 -9.23 13.47 -21.53
N ASP A 59 -8.09 12.99 -22.04
CA ASP A 59 -7.78 11.56 -22.17
C ASP A 59 -7.27 10.92 -20.86
N ASN A 60 -7.27 11.67 -19.75
CA ASN A 60 -6.97 11.18 -18.42
C ASN A 60 -8.27 10.79 -17.69
N TYR A 61 -8.69 9.55 -17.89
CA TYR A 61 -9.97 9.07 -17.40
C TYR A 61 -9.94 8.70 -15.90
N THR A 62 -11.08 8.83 -15.24
CA THR A 62 -11.33 8.25 -13.92
C THR A 62 -12.31 7.08 -14.07
N VAL A 63 -11.94 5.91 -13.54
CA VAL A 63 -12.78 4.70 -13.55
C VAL A 63 -13.11 4.30 -12.12
N ILE A 64 -14.40 4.17 -11.80
CA ILE A 64 -14.89 3.85 -10.46
C ILE A 64 -15.80 2.62 -10.54
N ALA A 65 -15.60 1.67 -9.65
CA ALA A 65 -16.46 0.51 -9.45
C ALA A 65 -17.11 0.55 -8.07
N PHE A 66 -18.42 0.30 -8.04
CA PHE A 66 -19.21 0.16 -6.83
C PHE A 66 -20.03 -1.12 -6.89
N ALA A 67 -20.13 -1.84 -5.78
CA ALA A 67 -21.06 -2.95 -5.63
C ALA A 67 -21.75 -2.87 -4.27
N ASN A 68 -23.00 -3.32 -4.19
CA ASN A 68 -23.75 -3.30 -2.93
C ASN A 68 -23.07 -4.15 -1.85
N LYS A 69 -22.93 -3.61 -0.65
CA LYS A 69 -22.19 -4.19 0.51
C LYS A 69 -20.67 -4.22 0.38
N TYR A 70 -20.10 -3.63 -0.68
CA TYR A 70 -18.65 -3.46 -0.84
C TYR A 70 -18.23 -2.01 -0.60
N SER A 71 -16.99 -1.81 -0.22
CA SER A 71 -16.31 -0.52 -0.36
C SER A 71 -16.00 -0.31 -1.83
N GLN A 72 -16.32 0.88 -2.34
CA GLN A 72 -15.97 1.27 -3.70
C GLN A 72 -14.47 1.47 -3.87
N ALA A 73 -14.02 1.32 -5.11
CA ALA A 73 -12.66 1.53 -5.53
C ALA A 73 -12.62 2.08 -6.95
N GLY A 74 -11.46 2.53 -7.38
CA GLY A 74 -11.28 3.22 -8.65
C GLY A 74 -9.85 3.71 -8.81
N PHE A 75 -9.60 4.31 -9.95
CA PHE A 75 -8.26 4.76 -10.31
C PHE A 75 -8.34 5.96 -11.24
N THR A 76 -7.39 6.88 -11.05
CA THR A 76 -7.18 8.05 -11.89
C THR A 76 -5.73 8.51 -11.75
N PRO A 77 -5.10 9.05 -12.81
CA PRO A 77 -5.58 9.09 -14.18
C PRO A 77 -5.38 7.74 -14.91
N VAL A 78 -6.34 7.37 -15.75
CA VAL A 78 -6.21 6.32 -16.77
C VAL A 78 -5.94 7.01 -18.09
N HIS A 79 -4.67 7.14 -18.47
CA HIS A 79 -4.27 7.79 -19.72
C HIS A 79 -4.53 6.86 -20.92
N VAL A 80 -5.48 7.22 -21.78
CA VAL A 80 -5.88 6.38 -22.92
C VAL A 80 -5.25 6.85 -24.23
N SER A 81 -5.11 5.91 -25.18
CA SER A 81 -4.74 6.21 -26.57
C SER A 81 -5.43 5.23 -27.53
N PRO A 82 -5.65 5.57 -28.81
CA PRO A 82 -6.23 4.65 -29.78
C PRO A 82 -5.35 3.43 -30.07
N GLN A 83 -4.04 3.52 -29.82
CA GLN A 83 -3.07 2.47 -30.16
C GLN A 83 -3.00 1.36 -29.12
N THR A 84 -3.18 1.70 -27.84
CA THR A 84 -2.96 0.77 -26.74
C THR A 84 -4.16 0.76 -25.79
N PRO A 85 -4.93 -0.35 -25.76
CA PRO A 85 -5.97 -0.55 -24.75
C PRO A 85 -5.40 -0.44 -23.33
N GLN A 86 -6.10 0.28 -22.47
CA GLN A 86 -5.74 0.41 -21.06
C GLN A 86 -6.44 -0.66 -20.23
N VAL A 87 -5.70 -1.30 -19.32
CA VAL A 87 -6.25 -2.28 -18.38
C VAL A 87 -6.29 -1.69 -16.97
N VAL A 88 -7.47 -1.56 -16.39
CA VAL A 88 -7.66 -1.02 -15.03
C VAL A 88 -8.09 -2.16 -14.13
N ASP A 89 -7.23 -2.53 -13.18
CA ASP A 89 -7.55 -3.54 -12.18
C ASP A 89 -8.00 -2.86 -10.89
N LEU A 90 -9.23 -3.08 -10.46
CA LEU A 90 -9.81 -2.54 -9.21
C LEU A 90 -10.11 -3.67 -8.23
N MET A 91 -10.03 -3.37 -6.93
CA MET A 91 -10.37 -4.32 -5.87
C MET A 91 -11.54 -3.81 -5.04
N LEU A 92 -12.61 -4.59 -4.94
CA LEU A 92 -13.76 -4.30 -4.09
C LEU A 92 -13.70 -5.18 -2.84
N LEU A 93 -13.63 -4.55 -1.67
CA LEU A 93 -13.67 -5.25 -0.39
C LEU A 93 -15.09 -5.29 0.16
N PRO A 94 -15.62 -6.46 0.58
CA PRO A 94 -16.85 -6.49 1.35
C PRO A 94 -16.70 -5.63 2.62
N LYS A 95 -17.69 -4.79 2.94
CA LYS A 95 -17.63 -3.88 4.10
C LYS A 95 -17.43 -4.58 5.44
N LYS A 96 -17.80 -5.87 5.51
CA LYS A 96 -17.68 -6.72 6.70
C LYS A 96 -16.55 -7.76 6.60
N ALA A 97 -15.72 -7.70 5.55
CA ALA A 97 -14.61 -8.63 5.40
C ALA A 97 -13.60 -8.48 6.54
N SER A 98 -12.93 -9.56 6.86
CA SER A 98 -11.95 -9.70 7.94
C SER A 98 -10.56 -10.00 7.37
N PHE A 99 -9.52 -9.89 8.20
CA PHE A 99 -8.20 -10.34 7.80
C PHE A 99 -8.12 -11.86 7.95
N ASP A 100 -7.58 -12.53 6.94
CA ASP A 100 -7.24 -13.95 6.97
C ASP A 100 -5.72 -14.08 6.91
N PHE A 101 -5.12 -14.44 8.06
CA PHE A 101 -3.69 -14.61 8.25
C PHE A 101 -3.24 -16.08 8.07
N SER A 102 -4.05 -16.93 7.44
CA SER A 102 -3.70 -18.34 7.25
C SER A 102 -2.37 -18.54 6.53
N ASP A 103 -1.96 -17.63 5.63
CA ASP A 103 -0.64 -17.66 4.97
C ASP A 103 0.47 -16.94 5.76
N ALA A 104 0.10 -16.22 6.81
CA ALA A 104 0.95 -15.55 7.77
C ALA A 104 1.13 -16.37 9.07
N GLU A 105 0.76 -17.64 9.10
CA GLU A 105 1.10 -18.51 10.23
C GLU A 105 2.62 -18.57 10.42
N TRP A 106 3.09 -18.55 11.68
CA TRP A 106 4.53 -18.54 12.00
C TRP A 106 5.32 -19.62 11.23
N GLY A 107 4.78 -20.84 11.14
CA GLY A 107 5.45 -21.95 10.47
C GLY A 107 5.53 -21.81 8.95
N LYS A 108 4.62 -21.04 8.33
CA LYS A 108 4.68 -20.68 6.91
C LYS A 108 5.66 -19.54 6.71
N LEU A 109 5.55 -18.46 7.50
CA LEU A 109 6.48 -17.33 7.47
C LEU A 109 7.93 -17.76 7.67
N SER A 110 8.21 -18.70 8.58
CA SER A 110 9.58 -19.20 8.78
C SER A 110 10.18 -19.91 7.57
N LYS A 111 9.35 -20.35 6.62
CA LYS A 111 9.81 -21.02 5.41
C LYS A 111 9.92 -20.04 4.23
N SER A 112 8.99 -19.09 4.11
CA SER A 112 8.89 -18.19 2.95
C SER A 112 9.39 -16.76 3.19
N HIS A 113 9.47 -16.32 4.45
CA HIS A 113 9.77 -14.94 4.85
C HIS A 113 10.78 -14.89 6.01
N GLN A 114 11.97 -15.49 5.81
CA GLN A 114 12.99 -15.62 6.86
C GLN A 114 13.36 -14.28 7.49
N LYS A 115 13.50 -13.22 6.68
CA LYS A 115 13.80 -11.87 7.17
C LYS A 115 12.73 -11.32 8.12
N LEU A 116 11.45 -11.60 7.87
CA LEU A 116 10.37 -11.21 8.79
C LEU A 116 10.50 -11.94 10.12
N ILE A 117 10.80 -13.24 10.09
CA ILE A 117 11.03 -14.01 11.32
C ILE A 117 12.21 -13.48 12.11
N GLU A 118 13.31 -13.10 11.45
CA GLU A 118 14.46 -12.47 12.13
C GLU A 118 14.05 -11.17 12.85
N ILE A 119 13.32 -10.29 12.16
CA ILE A 119 12.84 -9.02 12.71
C ILE A 119 11.88 -9.24 13.89
N LEU A 120 10.93 -10.19 13.75
CA LEU A 120 9.95 -10.52 14.78
C LEU A 120 10.59 -11.21 15.99
N SER A 121 11.68 -11.96 15.80
CA SER A 121 12.35 -12.74 16.84
C SER A 121 13.43 -11.99 17.59
N GLN A 122 13.82 -10.79 17.14
CA GLN A 122 14.91 -10.03 17.75
C GLN A 122 14.66 -9.81 19.25
N GLY A 123 15.69 -10.09 20.05
CA GLY A 123 15.65 -9.90 21.51
C GLY A 123 14.76 -10.90 22.25
N ALA A 124 14.41 -12.04 21.64
CA ALA A 124 13.55 -13.06 22.24
C ALA A 124 14.06 -14.48 21.96
N SER A 125 13.68 -15.44 22.81
CA SER A 125 13.78 -16.85 22.45
C SER A 125 12.76 -17.18 21.33
N VAL A 126 12.97 -18.28 20.60
CA VAL A 126 12.01 -18.72 19.56
C VAL A 126 10.60 -18.94 20.15
N ALA A 127 10.50 -19.45 21.38
CA ALA A 127 9.22 -19.67 22.04
C ALA A 127 8.53 -18.33 22.37
N ASP A 128 9.27 -17.36 22.89
CA ASP A 128 8.73 -16.04 23.23
C ASP A 128 8.35 -15.25 21.97
N ALA A 129 9.15 -15.33 20.90
CA ALA A 129 8.86 -14.68 19.63
C ALA A 129 7.56 -15.21 19.00
N LYS A 130 7.39 -16.53 18.98
CA LYS A 130 6.13 -17.18 18.55
C LYS A 130 4.95 -16.70 19.38
N LYS A 131 5.12 -16.62 20.70
CA LYS A 131 4.07 -16.15 21.60
C LYS A 131 3.71 -14.69 21.33
N ARG A 132 4.69 -13.79 21.22
CA ARG A 132 4.46 -12.36 20.90
C ARG A 132 3.72 -12.20 19.57
N TYR A 133 4.10 -12.98 18.56
CA TYR A 133 3.44 -12.97 17.26
C TYR A 133 1.99 -13.47 17.33
N ALA A 134 1.74 -14.57 18.06
CA ALA A 134 0.39 -15.08 18.29
C ALA A 134 -0.47 -14.03 19.04
N ASP A 135 0.06 -13.46 20.12
CA ASP A 135 -0.62 -12.43 20.90
C ASP A 135 -0.94 -11.19 20.02
N LEU A 136 -0.04 -10.78 19.11
CA LEU A 136 -0.27 -9.69 18.14
C LEU A 136 -1.39 -10.04 17.14
N THR A 137 -1.39 -11.27 16.62
CA THR A 137 -2.40 -11.76 15.68
C THR A 137 -3.79 -11.75 16.31
N ASP A 138 -3.90 -12.22 17.55
CA ASP A 138 -5.18 -12.39 18.24
C ASP A 138 -5.75 -11.07 18.76
N THR A 139 -4.90 -10.15 19.22
CA THR A 139 -5.33 -8.94 19.92
C THR A 139 -5.32 -7.68 19.06
N GLN A 140 -4.47 -7.63 18.03
CA GLN A 140 -4.24 -6.43 17.22
C GLN A 140 -4.10 -6.77 15.72
N PRO A 141 -5.10 -7.43 15.11
CA PRO A 141 -5.01 -7.90 13.71
C PRO A 141 -4.79 -6.76 12.70
N ALA A 142 -5.33 -5.56 12.95
CA ALA A 142 -5.06 -4.40 12.10
C ALA A 142 -3.58 -3.97 12.15
N ALA A 143 -2.95 -4.03 13.34
CA ALA A 143 -1.54 -3.69 13.48
C ALA A 143 -0.64 -4.72 12.77
N LEU A 144 -0.99 -6.01 12.85
CA LEU A 144 -0.32 -7.05 12.08
C LEU A 144 -0.47 -6.83 10.56
N ALA A 145 -1.67 -6.53 10.07
CA ALA A 145 -1.90 -6.24 8.66
C ALA A 145 -1.09 -5.03 8.17
N CYS A 146 -0.99 -3.98 8.99
CA CYS A 146 -0.15 -2.82 8.72
C CYS A 146 1.33 -3.22 8.57
N PHE A 147 1.86 -3.96 9.54
CA PHE A 147 3.23 -4.47 9.51
C PHE A 147 3.49 -5.29 8.24
N LEU A 148 2.61 -6.25 7.93
CA LEU A 148 2.77 -7.12 6.75
C LEU A 148 2.68 -6.35 5.44
N ASN A 149 1.79 -5.36 5.33
CA ASN A 149 1.72 -4.48 4.16
C ASN A 149 3.03 -3.72 3.95
N LEU A 150 3.51 -3.07 5.01
CA LEU A 150 4.72 -2.26 4.97
C LEU A 150 5.97 -3.10 4.68
N THR A 151 6.15 -4.26 5.32
CA THR A 151 7.33 -5.07 5.05
C THR A 151 7.32 -5.70 3.66
N THR A 152 6.13 -6.03 3.13
CA THR A 152 5.97 -6.48 1.74
C THR A 152 6.33 -5.35 0.78
N ALA A 153 5.83 -4.14 1.05
CA ALA A 153 6.16 -2.94 0.29
C ALA A 153 7.67 -2.68 0.29
N MET A 154 8.30 -2.71 1.46
CA MET A 154 9.74 -2.50 1.64
C MET A 154 10.56 -3.48 0.82
N THR A 155 10.15 -4.75 0.71
CA THR A 155 10.87 -5.74 -0.13
C THR A 155 10.94 -5.34 -1.61
N ALA A 156 9.95 -4.58 -2.10
CA ALA A 156 9.89 -4.15 -3.50
C ALA A 156 10.56 -2.79 -3.77
N ILE A 157 10.86 -2.03 -2.71
CA ILE A 157 11.49 -0.72 -2.81
C ILE A 157 12.99 -0.91 -2.98
N HIS A 158 13.49 -0.52 -4.15
CA HIS A 158 14.91 -0.57 -4.45
C HIS A 158 15.61 0.70 -3.95
N LEU A 159 16.53 0.53 -3.01
CA LEU A 159 17.49 1.55 -2.62
C LEU A 159 18.77 1.38 -3.46
N PRO A 160 19.70 2.35 -3.42
CA PRO A 160 20.99 2.18 -4.10
C PRO A 160 21.77 0.94 -3.64
N ASP A 161 21.60 0.54 -2.38
CA ASP A 161 22.07 -0.73 -1.83
C ASP A 161 20.93 -1.44 -1.07
N GLY A 162 20.41 -2.52 -1.64
CA GLY A 162 19.36 -3.36 -1.05
C GLY A 162 17.97 -2.73 -1.03
N THR A 163 17.19 -3.10 -0.02
CA THR A 163 15.81 -2.64 0.21
C THR A 163 15.66 -2.14 1.64
N PRO A 164 14.67 -1.29 2.00
CA PRO A 164 14.47 -0.87 3.38
C PRO A 164 14.34 -2.04 4.37
N LEU A 165 13.75 -3.17 3.93
CA LEU A 165 13.58 -4.35 4.77
C LEU A 165 14.92 -4.97 5.20
N ASP A 166 15.94 -4.93 4.32
CA ASP A 166 17.27 -5.49 4.58
C ASP A 166 17.96 -4.83 5.78
N TYR A 167 17.68 -3.54 5.98
CA TYR A 167 18.25 -2.73 7.06
C TYR A 167 17.51 -2.91 8.39
N LEU A 168 16.28 -3.44 8.40
CA LEU A 168 15.58 -3.70 9.65
C LEU A 168 16.29 -4.80 10.45
N LYS A 169 16.44 -4.57 11.75
CA LYS A 169 17.13 -5.46 12.70
C LYS A 169 16.20 -6.07 13.73
N GLY A 170 15.12 -5.39 14.08
CA GLY A 170 14.15 -5.91 15.04
C GLY A 170 12.94 -5.01 15.17
N LEU A 171 11.76 -5.61 15.33
CA LEU A 171 10.56 -4.85 15.64
C LEU A 171 10.64 -4.29 17.07
N ARG A 172 10.21 -3.04 17.27
CA ARG A 172 10.07 -2.50 18.62
C ARG A 172 8.78 -3.05 19.24
N TRP A 173 8.93 -3.82 20.30
CA TRP A 173 7.82 -4.46 21.03
C TRP A 173 7.33 -3.66 22.24
N ASP A 174 7.94 -2.50 22.52
CA ASP A 174 7.62 -1.65 23.66
C ASP A 174 6.40 -0.74 23.39
N GLY A 175 5.56 -0.55 24.40
CA GLY A 175 4.49 0.45 24.42
C GLY A 175 3.57 0.42 23.19
N ASN A 176 3.56 1.53 22.45
CA ASN A 176 2.67 1.83 21.33
C ASN A 176 3.38 1.71 19.95
N SER A 177 4.46 0.91 19.89
CA SER A 177 5.36 0.80 18.74
C SER A 177 4.79 0.05 17.53
N ILE A 178 3.64 -0.60 17.64
CA ILE A 178 2.94 -1.23 16.52
C ILE A 178 1.48 -0.80 16.59
N LYS A 179 0.96 -0.22 15.50
CA LYS A 179 -0.42 0.28 15.39
C LYS A 179 -0.99 -0.07 14.02
N GLN A 180 -2.27 0.20 13.84
CA GLN A 180 -2.97 -0.06 12.57
C GLN A 180 -2.43 0.76 11.39
N ASP A 181 -1.77 1.88 11.66
CA ASP A 181 -1.31 2.86 10.68
C ASP A 181 0.21 2.90 10.53
N ARG A 182 0.95 2.36 11.51
CA ARG A 182 2.42 2.43 11.54
C ARG A 182 3.06 1.39 12.45
N PHE A 183 4.36 1.17 12.28
CA PHE A 183 5.19 0.50 13.29
C PHE A 183 6.56 1.17 13.44
N PHE A 184 7.22 0.89 14.55
CA PHE A 184 8.59 1.29 14.84
C PHE A 184 9.49 0.06 14.85
N ALA A 185 10.69 0.18 14.27
CA ALA A 185 11.69 -0.85 14.26
C ALA A 185 13.08 -0.28 14.52
N TYR A 186 13.96 -1.11 15.06
CA TYR A 186 15.38 -0.87 15.00
C TYR A 186 15.88 -1.17 13.60
N CYS A 187 16.69 -0.27 13.05
CA CYS A 187 17.31 -0.41 11.74
C CYS A 187 18.78 -0.02 11.78
N ASP A 188 19.57 -0.61 10.89
CA ASP A 188 20.95 -0.18 10.64
C ASP A 188 20.95 1.29 10.19
N LYS A 189 21.81 2.12 10.81
CA LYS A 189 21.89 3.56 10.53
C LYS A 189 22.13 3.89 9.05
N ARG A 190 22.76 2.98 8.30
CA ARG A 190 22.97 3.14 6.85
C ARG A 190 21.67 3.30 6.06
N LEU A 191 20.52 2.84 6.59
CA LEU A 191 19.22 3.05 5.94
C LEU A 191 18.94 4.54 5.69
N VAL A 192 19.30 5.41 6.63
CA VAL A 192 19.10 6.86 6.51
C VAL A 192 19.86 7.39 5.29
N ASP A 193 21.12 6.98 5.13
CA ASP A 193 21.96 7.41 4.02
C ASP A 193 21.47 6.85 2.68
N GLN A 194 21.01 5.59 2.65
CA GLN A 194 20.42 4.99 1.46
C GLN A 194 19.16 5.71 1.01
N VAL A 195 18.29 6.11 1.95
CA VAL A 195 17.08 6.87 1.62
C VAL A 195 17.44 8.28 1.14
N LYS A 196 18.43 8.95 1.73
CA LYS A 196 18.95 10.24 1.22
C LYS A 196 19.50 10.12 -0.20
N LEU A 197 20.21 9.04 -0.51
CA LEU A 197 20.66 8.76 -1.88
C LEU A 197 19.48 8.48 -2.82
N ALA A 198 18.46 7.73 -2.37
CA ALA A 198 17.23 7.49 -3.13
C ALA A 198 16.48 8.80 -3.46
N VAL A 199 16.56 9.83 -2.60
CA VAL A 199 16.07 11.17 -2.91
C VAL A 199 16.81 11.78 -4.11
N THR A 200 18.14 11.66 -4.16
CA THR A 200 18.92 12.14 -5.32
C THR A 200 18.62 11.39 -6.62
N GLN A 201 18.03 10.20 -6.51
CA GLN A 201 17.60 9.36 -7.63
C GLN A 201 16.11 9.51 -7.97
N HIS A 202 15.39 10.41 -7.30
CA HIS A 202 13.96 10.64 -7.50
C HIS A 202 13.08 9.41 -7.29
N THR A 203 13.44 8.54 -6.34
CA THR A 203 12.58 7.43 -5.88
C THR A 203 11.99 7.70 -4.50
N PHE A 204 12.57 8.63 -3.75
CA PHE A 204 12.04 9.22 -2.53
C PHE A 204 12.02 10.75 -2.59
N GLU A 205 11.25 11.38 -1.70
CA GLU A 205 11.29 12.82 -1.44
C GLU A 205 11.26 13.11 0.08
N PRO A 206 11.84 14.23 0.55
CA PRO A 206 11.66 14.66 1.93
C PRO A 206 10.18 14.97 2.23
N SER A 207 9.70 14.61 3.41
CA SER A 207 8.33 14.89 3.87
C SER A 207 8.29 16.12 4.79
N PRO A 208 8.10 17.36 4.30
CA PRO A 208 8.13 18.54 5.13
C PRO A 208 7.00 18.58 6.17
N GLY A 209 7.27 19.11 7.37
CA GLY A 209 6.28 19.22 8.44
C GLY A 209 6.00 17.92 9.20
N PHE A 210 6.82 16.88 8.98
CA PHE A 210 6.73 15.60 9.67
C PHE A 210 6.80 15.74 11.19
N GLU A 211 7.49 16.76 11.71
CA GLU A 211 7.65 17.00 13.14
C GLU A 211 6.31 17.25 13.87
N MET A 212 5.28 17.70 13.14
CA MET A 212 3.92 17.89 13.67
C MET A 212 3.22 16.56 13.98
N PHE A 213 3.61 15.48 13.31
CA PHE A 213 2.96 14.17 13.38
C PHE A 213 3.87 13.10 14.01
N HIS A 214 5.19 13.29 13.95
CA HIS A 214 6.22 12.37 14.41
C HIS A 214 7.14 13.06 15.43
N LYS A 215 6.64 13.19 16.66
CA LYS A 215 7.37 13.84 17.74
C LYS A 215 8.70 13.13 18.01
N GLY A 216 9.80 13.87 17.98
CA GLY A 216 11.15 13.35 18.23
C GLY A 216 11.89 12.87 16.97
N ALA A 217 11.20 12.81 15.83
CA ALA A 217 11.83 12.45 14.57
C ALA A 217 12.87 13.49 14.14
N THR A 218 13.92 13.03 13.47
CA THR A 218 15.03 13.83 12.95
C THR A 218 14.95 14.07 11.45
N SER A 219 14.37 13.12 10.72
CA SER A 219 14.11 13.25 9.29
C SER A 219 12.99 12.32 8.84
N SER A 220 12.32 12.65 7.73
CA SER A 220 11.26 11.83 7.16
C SER A 220 11.26 11.91 5.64
N TYR A 221 11.03 10.77 4.98
CA TYR A 221 11.07 10.66 3.54
C TYR A 221 9.97 9.72 3.05
N LYS A 222 9.39 10.05 1.90
CA LYS A 222 8.30 9.30 1.28
C LYS A 222 8.70 8.75 -0.08
N GLU A 223 8.35 7.50 -0.35
CA GLU A 223 8.44 6.89 -1.67
C GLU A 223 7.55 7.65 -2.65
N ILE A 224 8.01 7.85 -3.89
CA ILE A 224 7.24 8.61 -4.89
C ILE A 224 6.87 7.80 -6.14
N GLN A 225 6.87 6.48 -6.01
CA GLN A 225 6.56 5.57 -7.11
C GLN A 225 5.08 5.63 -7.52
N PHE A 226 4.18 5.79 -6.56
CA PHE A 226 2.74 5.75 -6.79
C PHE A 226 2.08 7.12 -6.54
N GLY A 227 0.85 7.31 -7.04
CA GLY A 227 0.02 8.44 -6.62
C GLY A 227 -0.42 8.31 -5.16
N GLU A 228 -0.63 7.07 -4.71
CA GLU A 228 -1.21 6.72 -3.41
C GLU A 228 -0.61 5.42 -2.85
N GLY A 229 -0.65 5.27 -1.53
CA GLY A 229 -0.20 4.04 -0.87
C GLY A 229 1.34 3.89 -0.84
N ASN A 230 2.06 5.00 -0.84
CA ASN A 230 3.52 5.03 -0.77
C ASN A 230 4.00 4.78 0.67
N VAL A 231 5.17 4.15 0.81
CA VAL A 231 5.82 4.00 2.13
C VAL A 231 6.46 5.32 2.54
N GLN A 232 6.23 5.72 3.78
CA GLN A 232 6.97 6.78 4.45
C GLN A 232 7.89 6.18 5.51
N LEU A 233 9.14 6.65 5.53
CA LEU A 233 10.17 6.27 6.50
C LEU A 233 10.58 7.51 7.28
N THR A 234 10.30 7.48 8.58
CA THR A 234 10.60 8.56 9.52
C THR A 234 11.65 8.06 10.51
N PHE A 235 12.76 8.76 10.62
CA PHE A 235 13.89 8.36 11.45
C PHE A 235 13.92 9.14 12.75
N HIS A 236 14.28 8.47 13.84
CA HIS A 236 14.47 9.06 15.17
C HIS A 236 15.93 8.87 15.58
N GLU A 237 16.85 9.54 14.88
CA GLU A 237 18.31 9.34 14.99
C GLU A 237 18.91 9.74 16.35
N ASN A 238 18.15 10.50 17.14
CA ASN A 238 18.54 10.92 18.49
C ASN A 238 18.06 9.97 19.59
N ASP A 239 17.22 8.99 19.26
CA ASP A 239 16.79 7.98 20.23
C ASP A 239 17.99 7.08 20.60
N PRO A 240 18.23 6.83 21.89
CA PRO A 240 19.29 5.93 22.30
C PRO A 240 18.93 4.49 21.90
N VAL A 241 19.78 3.86 21.10
CA VAL A 241 19.65 2.48 20.65
C VAL A 241 21.01 1.80 20.76
N ASP A 242 21.05 0.63 21.39
CA ASP A 242 22.24 -0.22 21.45
C ASP A 242 22.50 -0.89 20.10
N ASP A 243 23.75 -1.26 19.85
CA ASP A 243 24.12 -2.04 18.67
C ASP A 243 23.44 -3.42 18.70
N ILE A 244 22.79 -3.79 17.60
CA ILE A 244 22.14 -5.11 17.47
C ILE A 244 23.03 -6.00 16.63
N GLY A 245 23.63 -7.02 17.26
CA GLY A 245 24.55 -7.92 16.58
C GLY A 245 25.82 -7.23 16.07
N GLY A 246 26.29 -6.19 16.79
CA GLY A 246 27.45 -5.38 16.40
C GLY A 246 27.18 -4.39 15.26
N VAL A 247 25.92 -4.18 14.88
CA VAL A 247 25.51 -3.19 13.88
C VAL A 247 24.98 -1.95 14.57
N PRO A 248 25.55 -0.76 14.30
CA PRO A 248 25.01 0.51 14.79
C PRO A 248 23.58 0.73 14.32
N CYS A 249 22.66 0.87 15.27
CA CYS A 249 21.24 0.99 14.99
C CYS A 249 20.66 2.37 15.32
N THR A 250 19.56 2.70 14.67
CA THR A 250 18.66 3.79 14.98
C THR A 250 17.21 3.28 14.93
N VAL A 251 16.25 4.13 15.27
CA VAL A 251 14.82 3.82 15.16
C VAL A 251 14.29 4.39 13.86
N VAL A 252 13.54 3.56 13.13
CA VAL A 252 12.69 3.96 12.02
C VAL A 252 11.23 3.71 12.39
N GLU A 253 10.41 4.70 12.14
CA GLU A 253 8.96 4.64 12.08
C GLU A 253 8.55 4.49 10.61
N ALA A 254 7.76 3.47 10.33
CA ALA A 254 7.25 3.20 8.98
C ALA A 254 5.73 3.26 8.97
N ASP A 255 5.20 3.97 7.99
CA ASP A 255 3.76 4.12 7.76
C ASP A 255 3.46 4.20 6.26
N ILE A 256 2.17 4.08 5.91
CA ILE A 256 1.70 4.25 4.54
C ILE A 256 0.96 5.58 4.47
N ASP A 257 1.49 6.48 3.64
CA ASP A 257 0.79 7.69 3.27
C ASP A 257 -0.20 7.36 2.15
N TYR A 258 -1.46 7.69 2.39
CA TYR A 258 -2.50 7.55 1.38
C TYR A 258 -2.28 8.47 0.19
N TYR A 259 -1.62 9.62 0.36
CA TYR A 259 -1.52 10.64 -0.68
C TYR A 259 -0.08 11.06 -0.91
N ARG A 260 0.32 11.11 -2.18
CA ARG A 260 1.57 11.76 -2.54
C ARG A 260 1.50 13.28 -2.28
N ASP A 261 0.46 13.95 -2.75
CA ASP A 261 0.23 15.39 -2.58
C ASP A 261 -1.24 15.69 -2.28
N ILE A 262 -1.55 16.85 -1.67
CA ILE A 262 -2.94 17.33 -1.52
C ILE A 262 -3.67 17.30 -2.86
N LEU A 263 -3.00 17.61 -3.98
CA LEU A 263 -3.54 17.58 -5.34
C LEU A 263 -3.89 16.17 -5.88
N ALA A 264 -3.50 15.08 -5.20
CA ALA A 264 -3.97 13.71 -5.47
C ALA A 264 -5.44 13.49 -5.01
N HIS A 265 -6.26 14.55 -5.03
CA HIS A 265 -7.70 14.56 -4.73
C HIS A 265 -8.52 13.58 -5.57
N GLY A 266 -7.97 13.03 -6.65
CA GLY A 266 -8.63 12.04 -7.50
C GLY A 266 -9.13 10.81 -6.73
N LEU A 267 -8.42 10.40 -5.68
CA LEU A 267 -8.78 9.20 -4.91
C LEU A 267 -9.82 9.46 -3.79
N LEU A 268 -10.01 10.72 -3.37
CA LEU A 268 -11.11 11.12 -2.47
C LEU A 268 -12.49 10.94 -3.14
N GLU A 269 -12.57 11.08 -4.46
CA GLU A 269 -13.80 10.76 -5.22
C GLU A 269 -14.09 9.26 -5.29
N VAL A 270 -13.05 8.44 -5.10
CA VAL A 270 -13.04 7.01 -5.42
C VAL A 270 -13.25 6.12 -4.20
N ILE A 271 -12.69 6.47 -3.03
CA ILE A 271 -12.91 5.77 -1.75
C ILE A 271 -13.37 6.76 -0.66
N PRO A 272 -14.50 7.46 -0.82
CA PRO A 272 -14.98 8.39 0.19
C PRO A 272 -15.26 7.69 1.54
N ASN A 273 -15.17 8.48 2.61
CA ASN A 273 -15.44 8.13 4.01
C ASN A 273 -14.43 7.20 4.71
N HIS A 274 -13.29 6.85 4.11
CA HIS A 274 -12.24 6.04 4.75
C HIS A 274 -11.02 6.83 5.22
N PHE A 275 -10.99 8.15 4.94
CA PHE A 275 -9.82 9.02 5.16
C PHE A 275 -9.94 9.94 6.38
N ALA A 276 -10.97 9.74 7.20
CA ALA A 276 -11.10 10.41 8.50
C ALA A 276 -10.57 9.50 9.60
N GLY A 277 -9.34 9.77 10.08
CA GLY A 277 -8.68 8.99 11.14
C GLY A 277 -7.37 8.33 10.69
N PRO A 278 -6.75 7.50 11.54
CA PRO A 278 -5.52 6.79 11.21
C PRO A 278 -5.66 5.92 9.96
N THR A 279 -4.56 5.72 9.24
CA THR A 279 -4.48 4.83 8.08
C THR A 279 -5.05 3.45 8.44
N ASN A 280 -6.00 3.00 7.63
CA ASN A 280 -6.66 1.70 7.69
C ASN A 280 -5.89 0.72 6.79
N PRO A 281 -5.34 -0.37 7.34
CA PRO A 281 -4.50 -1.29 6.59
C PRO A 281 -5.26 -2.03 5.47
N LYS A 282 -6.60 -2.10 5.53
CA LYS A 282 -7.41 -2.62 4.40
C LYS A 282 -7.38 -1.69 3.19
N VAL A 283 -7.41 -0.38 3.43
CA VAL A 283 -7.34 0.63 2.37
C VAL A 283 -5.94 0.63 1.79
N ALA A 284 -4.90 0.63 2.63
CA ALA A 284 -3.52 0.54 2.17
C ALA A 284 -3.28 -0.70 1.29
N TYR A 285 -3.84 -1.86 1.68
CA TYR A 285 -3.80 -3.09 0.88
C TYR A 285 -4.41 -2.90 -0.51
N VAL A 286 -5.60 -2.31 -0.60
CA VAL A 286 -6.28 -2.03 -1.88
C VAL A 286 -5.49 -1.05 -2.73
N LEU A 287 -5.10 0.09 -2.15
CA LEU A 287 -4.41 1.16 -2.90
C LEU A 287 -3.09 0.68 -3.47
N ARG A 288 -2.26 0.05 -2.64
CA ARG A 288 -0.94 -0.41 -3.08
C ARG A 288 -1.05 -1.57 -4.08
N TRP A 289 -2.05 -2.45 -3.93
CA TRP A 289 -2.32 -3.48 -4.92
C TRP A 289 -2.73 -2.88 -6.28
N ILE A 290 -3.69 -1.94 -6.30
CA ILE A 290 -4.14 -1.27 -7.53
C ILE A 290 -2.98 -0.51 -8.18
N ALA A 291 -2.27 0.31 -7.40
CA ALA A 291 -1.16 1.13 -7.89
C ALA A 291 -0.02 0.26 -8.44
N GLY A 292 0.33 -0.83 -7.75
CA GLY A 292 1.34 -1.76 -8.21
C GLY A 292 0.98 -2.44 -9.53
N ARG A 293 -0.27 -2.88 -9.69
CA ARG A 293 -0.80 -3.43 -10.95
C ARG A 293 -0.74 -2.42 -12.09
N ARG A 294 -1.07 -1.15 -11.82
CA ARG A 294 -1.03 -0.06 -12.81
C ARG A 294 0.39 0.34 -13.20
N ALA A 295 1.33 0.31 -12.26
CA ALA A 295 2.73 0.62 -12.52
C ALA A 295 3.49 -0.54 -13.19
N GLY A 296 2.92 -1.75 -13.24
CA GLY A 296 3.59 -2.92 -13.81
C GLY A 296 4.78 -3.42 -12.96
N VAL A 297 4.78 -3.14 -11.66
CA VAL A 297 5.80 -3.59 -10.71
C VAL A 297 5.49 -5.00 -10.21
N PRO A 298 6.43 -5.68 -9.51
CA PRO A 298 6.14 -6.98 -8.91
C PRO A 298 4.86 -6.96 -8.06
N PRO A 299 4.10 -8.07 -8.03
CA PRO A 299 2.84 -8.13 -7.31
C PRO A 299 2.98 -7.75 -5.83
N PHE A 300 2.14 -6.83 -5.36
CA PHE A 300 1.99 -6.57 -3.94
C PHE A 300 1.19 -7.72 -3.30
N ASP A 301 1.90 -8.59 -2.59
CA ASP A 301 1.40 -9.87 -2.08
C ASP A 301 1.82 -10.07 -0.60
N PRO A 302 1.23 -9.30 0.34
CA PRO A 302 1.48 -9.57 1.75
C PRO A 302 0.87 -10.93 2.11
N PRO A 303 1.43 -11.66 3.10
CA PRO A 303 1.06 -13.05 3.42
C PRO A 303 -0.29 -13.16 4.16
N TYR A 304 -1.29 -12.39 3.73
CA TYR A 304 -2.65 -12.42 4.21
C TYR A 304 -3.60 -11.98 3.09
N VAL A 305 -4.89 -12.25 3.29
CA VAL A 305 -5.96 -11.76 2.41
C VAL A 305 -7.08 -11.13 3.22
N ILE A 306 -8.00 -10.46 2.52
CA ILE A 306 -9.20 -9.87 3.14
C ILE A 306 -10.43 -10.61 2.60
N ALA A 307 -11.15 -11.32 3.47
CA ALA A 307 -12.30 -12.16 3.13
C ALA A 307 -13.46 -12.00 4.13
#